data_AF-A0A7V6QQR2-F1
#
_entry.id   AF-A0A7V6QQR2-F1
#
_cell.length_a   1.000
_cell.length_b   1.000
_cell.length_c   1.000
_cell.angle_alpha   90.00
_cell.angle_beta   90.00
_cell.angle_gamma   90.00
#
_symmetry.space_group_name_H-M   'P 1'
#
loop_
_entity.id
_entity.type
_entity.pdbx_description
1 polymer ?
#
loop_
_entity_poly.entity_id
_entity_poly.type
_entity_poly.pdbx_seq_one_letter_code
_entity_poly.pdbx_strand_id
1 'polypeptide(L)' 'MKITLKVTRVNSGLKLVEATNKFGVNKDTLSKYEKDSYNVPRSFFAKIEEV' A
#
# COMPACT_ATOMS: atom_id res chain seq x y z
N MET A 1 11.59 14.70 -4.71
CA MET A 1 11.38 13.28 -4.35
C MET A 1 10.02 13.18 -3.67
N LYS A 2 9.09 12.38 -4.20
CA LYS A 2 7.72 12.28 -3.67
C LYS A 2 7.55 10.90 -3.03
N ILE A 3 7.34 10.86 -1.72
CA ILE A 3 7.10 9.61 -1.00
C ILE A 3 5.69 9.15 -1.38
N THR A 4 5.59 8.06 -2.12
CA THR A 4 4.31 7.43 -2.53
C THR A 4 4.24 6.03 -1.96
N LEU A 5 3.02 5.47 -1.85
CA LEU A 5 2.83 4.11 -1.33
C LEU A 5 3.67 3.07 -2.10
N LYS A 6 3.80 3.23 -3.42
CA LYS A 6 4.63 2.37 -4.26
C LYS A 6 6.11 2.43 -3.88
N VAL A 7 6.64 3.65 -3.71
CA VAL A 7 8.05 3.85 -3.34
C VAL A 7 8.29 3.29 -1.95
N THR A 8 7.39 3.54 -0.99
CA THR A 8 7.49 2.99 0.37
C THR A 8 7.49 1.46 0.37
N ARG A 9 6.59 0.82 -0.39
CA ARG A 9 6.56 -0.64 -0.51
C ARG A 9 7.87 -1.19 -1.09
N VAL A 10 8.36 -0.61 -2.19
CA VAL A 10 9.60 -1.03 -2.84
C VAL A 10 10.81 -0.84 -1.93
N ASN A 11 10.89 0.29 -1.21
CA ASN A 11 11.95 0.55 -0.23
C ASN A 11 11.90 -0.43 0.94
N SER A 12 10.72 -0.97 1.26
CA SER A 12 10.53 -2.01 2.28
C SER A 12 10.82 -3.42 1.75
N GLY A 13 11.27 -3.56 0.50
CA GLY A 13 11.60 -4.85 -0.12
C GLY A 13 10.39 -5.73 -0.45
N LEU A 14 9.16 -5.22 -0.29
CA LEU A 14 7.94 -6.00 -0.46
C LEU A 14 7.51 -6.07 -1.93
N LYS A 15 7.22 -7.27 -2.42
CA LYS A 15 6.47 -7.47 -3.65
C LYS A 15 5.01 -7.08 -3.43
N LEU A 16 4.33 -6.73 -4.52
CA LEU A 16 2.92 -6.32 -4.46
C LEU A 16 2.03 -7.39 -3.80
N VAL A 17 2.28 -8.67 -4.10
CA VAL A 17 1.52 -9.81 -3.53
C VAL A 17 1.80 -10.02 -2.03
N GLU A 18 3.03 -9.76 -1.60
CA GLU A 18 3.39 -9.87 -0.17
C GLU A 18 2.71 -8.75 0.62
N ALA A 19 2.73 -7.53 0.08
CA ALA A 19 2.06 -6.38 0.66
C ALA A 19 0.54 -6.57 0.74
N THR A 20 -0.10 -7.14 -0.29
CA THR A 20 -1.55 -7.43 -0.24
C THR A 20 -1.92 -8.41 0.86
N ASN A 21 -1.09 -9.43 1.07
CA ASN A 21 -1.29 -10.39 2.14
C ASN A 21 -1.10 -9.74 3.52
N LYS A 22 -0.10 -8.85 3.66
CA LYS A 22 0.19 -8.14 4.91
C LYS A 22 -0.92 -7.14 5.27
N PHE A 23 -1.43 -6.39 4.29
CA PHE A 23 -2.43 -5.33 4.51
C PHE A 23 -3.88 -5.80 4.41
N GLY A 24 -4.11 -7.08 4.06
CA GLY A 24 -5.45 -7.65 3.93
C GLY A 24 -6.31 -6.93 2.89
N VAL A 25 -5.71 -6.59 1.73
CA VAL A 25 -6.40 -5.98 0.59
C VAL A 25 -6.06 -6.73 -0.70
N ASN A 26 -6.93 -6.66 -1.71
CA ASN A 26 -6.65 -7.27 -3.00
C ASN A 26 -5.55 -6.50 -3.77
N LYS A 27 -4.86 -7.19 -4.68
CA LYS A 27 -3.82 -6.67 -5.57
C LYS A 27 -4.28 -5.47 -6.39
N ASP A 28 -5.48 -5.52 -6.94
CA ASP A 28 -6.02 -4.42 -7.75
C ASP A 28 -6.28 -3.18 -6.89
N THR A 29 -6.77 -3.39 -5.67
CA THR A 29 -6.99 -2.33 -4.68
C THR A 29 -5.68 -1.66 -4.28
N LEU A 30 -4.65 -2.44 -3.93
CA LEU A 30 -3.34 -1.89 -3.57
C LEU A 30 -2.68 -1.17 -4.76
N SER A 31 -2.77 -1.75 -5.96
CA SER A 31 -2.28 -1.13 -7.20
C SER A 31 -2.97 0.21 -7.48
N LYS A 32 -4.29 0.31 -7.23
CA LYS A 32 -5.05 1.55 -7.35
C LYS A 32 -4.54 2.62 -6.37
N TYR A 33 -4.32 2.25 -5.10
CA TYR A 33 -3.78 3.17 -4.09
C TYR A 33 -2.33 3.61 -4.38
N GLU A 34 -1.53 2.70 -4.95
CA GLU A 34 -0.17 3.02 -5.39
C GLU A 34 -0.13 3.99 -6.59
N LYS A 35 -1.12 3.90 -7.48
CA LYS A 35 -1.25 4.81 -8.62
C LYS A 35 -1.81 6.18 -8.20
N ASP A 36 -2.79 6.19 -7.29
CA ASP A 36 -3.39 7.39 -6.73
C ASP A 36 -3.27 7.39 -5.20
N SER A 37 -2.11 7.78 -4.71
CA SER A 37 -1.82 7.83 -3.27
C SER A 37 -2.48 9.00 -2.54
N TYR A 38 -3.30 9.81 -3.23
CA TYR A 38 -4.05 10.92 -2.63
C TYR A 38 -5.47 10.52 -2.23
N ASN A 39 -6.03 9.50 -2.90
CA ASN A 39 -7.39 9.04 -2.67
C ASN A 39 -7.41 7.63 -2.09
N VAL A 40 -6.84 7.50 -0.89
CA VAL A 40 -6.72 6.23 -0.18
C VAL A 40 -7.56 6.29 1.10
N PRO A 41 -8.49 5.35 1.33
CA PRO A 41 -9.33 5.36 2.52
C PRO A 41 -8.52 5.33 3.81
N ARG A 42 -8.95 6.10 4.83
CA ARG A 42 -8.29 6.08 6.15
C ARG A 42 -8.26 4.70 6.79
N SER A 43 -9.27 3.87 6.50
CA SER A 43 -9.33 2.47 6.96
C SER A 43 -8.17 1.61 6.45
N PHE A 44 -7.59 1.95 5.28
CA PHE A 44 -6.40 1.27 4.80
C PHE A 44 -5.16 1.63 5.62
N PHE A 45 -4.99 2.91 5.98
CA PHE A 45 -3.87 3.35 6.81
C PHE A 45 -3.94 2.78 8.23
N ALA A 46 -5.13 2.69 8.82
CA ALA A 46 -5.31 2.05 10.12
C ALA A 46 -4.80 0.59 10.12
N LYS A 47 -5.07 -0.17 9.06
CA LYS A 47 -4.55 -1.54 8.90
C LYS A 47 -3.04 -1.62 8.75
N ILE A 48 -2.39 -0.58 8.19
CA ILE A 48 -0.93 -0.55 8.07
C ILE A 48 -0.30 -0.28 9.43
N GLU A 49 -0.91 0.56 10.26
CA GLU A 49 -0.38 0.92 11.59
C GLU A 49 -0.39 -0.28 12.56
N GLU A 50 -1.26 -1.26 12.34
CA GLU A 50 -1.36 -2.50 13.11
C GLU A 50 -0.29 -3.56 12.74
N VAL A 51 0.54 -3.33 11.72
CA VAL A 51 1.35 -4.34 11.00
C VAL A 51 2.84 -4.01 10.92
#